data_AF-A0A162DKS7-F1
#
_entry.id   AF-A0A162DKS7-F1
#
_cell.length_a   1.000
_cell.length_b   1.000
_cell.length_c   1.000
_cell.angle_alpha   90.00
_cell.angle_beta   90.00
_cell.angle_gamma   90.00
#
_symmetry.space_group_name_H-M   'P 1'
#
loop_
_entity.id
_entity.type
_entity.pdbx_description
1 polymer ?
#
loop_
_entity_poly.entity_id
_entity_poly.type
_entity_poly.pdbx_seq_one_letter_code
_entity_poly.pdbx_strand_id
1 'polypeptide(L)'
;MSIVRFNQDSPLQKIKASFLDDTIELTNKQQKIKEQIRFAFSLRLKERYTPAQTIEHLQQEYDCSQATAYRIYQKAMYVFGDIDVTDIKAEKIVLREYYLELYKSAFDDKKYEVAKKILDSYRELFDFNIKEDDIDEGKLKAHHYNIVIDKQVRSIMREQFKTGVVDFNAYPNVEDIEFREVNEEEG
;
A
#
# COMPACT_ATOMS: atom_id res chain seq x y z
N MET A 1 -2.88 30.83 7.20
CA MET A 1 -2.97 29.36 7.02
C MET A 1 -2.01 28.96 5.93
N SER A 2 -0.98 28.18 6.25
CA SER A 2 -0.03 27.66 5.28
C SER A 2 -0.73 26.59 4.44
N ILE A 3 -1.29 27.01 3.30
CA ILE A 3 -1.74 26.10 2.26
C ILE A 3 -0.51 25.29 1.88
N VAL A 4 -0.55 23.99 2.20
CA VAL A 4 0.46 23.02 1.80
C VAL A 4 0.65 23.22 0.29
N ARG A 5 1.81 23.75 -0.11
CA ARG A 5 2.18 23.80 -1.52
C ARG A 5 2.37 22.35 -1.94
N PHE A 6 1.30 21.73 -2.44
CA PHE A 6 1.43 20.46 -3.15
C PHE A 6 2.34 20.77 -4.34
N ASN A 7 3.60 20.32 -4.28
CA ASN A 7 4.46 20.38 -5.45
C ASN A 7 3.71 19.68 -6.58
N GLN A 8 3.44 20.40 -7.67
CA GLN A 8 2.72 19.85 -8.80
C GLN A 8 3.61 18.95 -9.67
N ASP A 9 4.81 18.63 -9.20
CA ASP A 9 5.83 17.91 -9.96
C ASP A 9 5.45 16.44 -10.19
N SER A 10 4.62 15.85 -9.32
CA SER A 10 4.14 14.48 -9.47
C SER A 10 2.72 14.41 -10.07
N PRO A 11 2.47 13.53 -11.07
CA PRO A 11 1.13 13.31 -11.64
C PRO A 11 0.06 12.97 -10.61
N LEU A 12 0.41 12.23 -9.55
CA LEU A 12 -0.53 11.82 -8.51
C LEU A 12 -0.87 12.96 -7.54
N GLN A 13 0.08 13.87 -7.30
CA GLN A 13 -0.14 15.08 -6.50
C GLN A 13 -1.06 16.07 -7.23
N LYS A 14 -0.94 16.20 -8.55
CA LYS A 14 -1.90 16.95 -9.37
C LYS A 14 -3.32 16.35 -9.27
N ILE A 15 -3.45 15.02 -9.36
CA ILE A 15 -4.75 14.35 -9.19
C ILE A 15 -5.32 14.62 -7.78
N LYS A 16 -4.50 14.51 -6.74
CA LYS A 16 -4.92 14.82 -5.36
C LYS A 16 -5.40 16.27 -5.22
N ALA A 17 -4.65 17.23 -5.76
CA ALA A 17 -5.02 18.63 -5.74
C ALA A 17 -6.33 18.88 -6.52
N SER A 18 -6.56 18.17 -7.63
CA SER A 18 -7.78 18.29 -8.42
C SER A 18 -9.07 17.82 -7.74
N PHE A 19 -8.97 17.12 -6.60
CA PHE A 19 -10.14 16.78 -5.78
C PHE A 19 -10.53 17.91 -4.83
N LEU A 20 -9.63 18.89 -4.61
CA LEU A 20 -9.82 20.03 -3.73
C LEU A 20 -10.07 21.32 -4.53
N ASP A 21 -9.54 21.40 -5.75
CA ASP A 21 -9.63 22.57 -6.63
C ASP A 21 -9.97 22.13 -8.07
N ASP A 22 -11.11 22.62 -8.56
CA ASP A 22 -11.63 22.30 -9.91
C ASP A 22 -10.94 23.10 -11.03
N THR A 23 -10.08 24.07 -10.70
CA THR A 23 -9.35 24.87 -11.69
C THR A 23 -8.13 24.15 -12.29
N ILE A 24 -7.76 22.99 -11.74
CA ILE A 24 -6.59 22.22 -12.17
C ILE A 24 -6.95 21.36 -13.39
N GLU A 25 -6.37 21.70 -14.53
CA GLU A 25 -6.52 20.92 -15.76
C GLU A 25 -5.74 19.60 -15.70
N LEU A 26 -6.46 18.49 -15.90
CA LEU A 26 -5.89 17.15 -15.98
C LEU A 26 -5.86 16.68 -17.43
N THR A 27 -4.84 15.91 -17.77
CA THR A 27 -4.80 15.17 -19.03
C THR A 27 -5.84 14.03 -19.04
N ASN A 28 -6.27 13.59 -20.22
CA ASN A 28 -7.22 12.47 -20.37
C ASN A 28 -6.80 11.21 -19.60
N LYS A 29 -5.49 10.92 -19.55
CA LYS A 29 -4.94 9.79 -18.77
C LYS A 29 -5.12 10.00 -17.26
N GLN A 30 -4.85 11.21 -16.76
CA GLN A 30 -5.04 11.55 -15.35
C GLN A 30 -6.52 11.54 -14.96
N GLN A 31 -7.42 11.92 -15.86
CA GLN A 31 -8.86 11.84 -15.65
C GLN A 31 -9.30 10.39 -15.38
N LYS A 32 -8.84 9.44 -16.19
CA LYS A 32 -9.12 8.00 -16.00
C LYS A 32 -8.61 7.49 -14.65
N ILE A 33 -7.38 7.88 -14.28
CA ILE A 33 -6.79 7.49 -12.99
C ILE A 33 -7.59 8.12 -11.83
N LYS A 34 -8.05 9.36 -11.98
CA LYS A 34 -8.91 10.04 -10.99
C LYS A 34 -10.22 9.28 -10.78
N GLU A 35 -10.85 8.83 -11.85
CA GLU A 35 -12.08 8.02 -11.79
C GLU A 35 -11.85 6.67 -11.11
N GLN A 36 -10.79 5.95 -11.47
CA GLN A 36 -10.40 4.68 -10.84
C GLN A 36 -10.16 4.83 -9.33
N ILE A 37 -9.42 5.88 -8.94
CA ILE A 37 -9.13 6.20 -7.55
C ILE A 37 -10.42 6.53 -6.78
N ARG A 38 -11.32 7.31 -7.38
CA ARG A 38 -12.62 7.63 -6.79
C ARG A 38 -13.49 6.39 -6.62
N PHE A 39 -13.53 5.52 -7.63
CA PHE A 39 -14.28 4.28 -7.58
C PHE A 39 -13.77 3.36 -6.46
N ALA A 40 -12.46 3.10 -6.42
CA ALA A 40 -11.81 2.31 -5.37
C ALA A 40 -12.14 2.82 -3.95
N PHE A 41 -12.04 4.13 -3.74
CA PHE A 41 -12.34 4.73 -2.45
C PHE A 41 -13.84 4.68 -2.10
N SER A 42 -14.71 4.83 -3.09
CA SER A 42 -16.16 4.76 -2.89
C SER A 42 -16.64 3.37 -2.46
N LEU A 43 -16.04 2.31 -3.01
CA LEU A 43 -16.31 0.92 -2.61
C LEU A 43 -16.00 0.70 -1.13
N ARG A 44 -14.88 1.26 -0.65
CA ARG A 44 -14.47 1.18 0.76
C ARG A 44 -15.38 2.00 1.67
N LEU A 45 -15.72 3.22 1.28
CA LEU A 45 -16.46 4.15 2.15
C LEU A 45 -17.97 3.88 2.18
N LYS A 46 -18.58 3.62 1.02
CA LYS A 46 -20.04 3.49 0.88
C LYS A 46 -20.51 2.05 1.09
N GLU A 47 -19.88 1.11 0.41
CA GLU A 47 -20.28 -0.30 0.42
C GLU A 47 -19.55 -1.11 1.51
N ARG A 48 -18.56 -0.50 2.19
CA ARG A 48 -17.78 -1.11 3.29
C ARG A 48 -17.09 -2.42 2.92
N TYR A 49 -16.73 -2.58 1.65
CA TYR A 49 -16.01 -3.77 1.20
C TYR A 49 -14.62 -3.86 1.84
N THR A 50 -14.12 -5.08 2.04
CA THR A 50 -12.74 -5.30 2.50
C THR A 50 -11.75 -4.91 1.40
N PRO A 51 -10.44 -4.73 1.72
CA PRO A 51 -9.42 -4.46 0.70
C PRO A 51 -9.40 -5.52 -0.40
N ALA A 52 -9.50 -6.81 -0.06
CA ALA A 52 -9.51 -7.91 -1.01
C ALA A 52 -10.73 -7.85 -1.96
N GLN A 53 -11.92 -7.65 -1.41
CA GLN A 53 -13.15 -7.49 -2.22
C GLN A 53 -13.07 -6.26 -3.13
N THR A 54 -12.51 -5.16 -2.63
CA THR A 54 -12.33 -3.94 -3.43
C THR A 54 -11.41 -4.19 -4.62
N ILE A 55 -10.35 -4.98 -4.44
CA ILE A 55 -9.41 -5.35 -5.51
C ILE A 55 -10.11 -6.23 -6.56
N GLU A 56 -10.87 -7.23 -6.14
CA GLU A 56 -11.64 -8.07 -7.07
C GLU A 56 -12.63 -7.24 -7.91
N HIS A 57 -13.35 -6.32 -7.28
CA HIS A 57 -14.25 -5.42 -7.99
C HIS A 57 -13.52 -4.46 -8.94
N LEU A 58 -12.32 -3.99 -8.58
CA LEU A 58 -11.49 -3.17 -9.47
C LEU A 58 -10.99 -3.95 -10.68
N GLN A 59 -10.66 -5.23 -10.51
CA GLN A 59 -10.28 -6.11 -11.62
C GLN A 59 -11.44 -6.32 -12.58
N GLN A 60 -12.65 -6.54 -12.04
CA GLN A 60 -13.86 -6.75 -12.84
C GLN A 60 -14.29 -5.50 -13.60
N GLU A 61 -14.29 -4.33 -12.94
CA GLU A 61 -14.77 -3.08 -13.53
C GLU A 61 -13.82 -2.53 -14.61
N TYR A 62 -12.51 -2.67 -14.40
CA TYR A 62 -11.49 -2.09 -15.27
C TYR A 62 -10.71 -3.10 -16.09
N ASP A 63 -11.12 -4.38 -16.09
CA ASP A 63 -10.47 -5.49 -16.79
C ASP A 63 -8.94 -5.46 -16.67
N CYS A 64 -8.44 -5.41 -15.42
CA CYS A 64 -7.04 -5.19 -15.14
C CYS A 64 -6.42 -6.31 -14.30
N SER A 65 -5.09 -6.47 -14.44
CA SER A 65 -4.34 -7.44 -13.64
C SER A 65 -4.47 -7.14 -12.15
N GLN A 66 -4.31 -8.17 -11.31
CA GLN A 66 -4.36 -8.02 -9.86
C GLN A 66 -3.33 -6.99 -9.36
N ALA A 67 -2.12 -6.99 -9.95
CA ALA A 67 -1.07 -6.04 -9.61
C ALA A 67 -1.48 -4.59 -9.94
N THR A 68 -2.17 -4.37 -11.08
CA THR A 68 -2.69 -3.06 -11.47
C THR A 68 -3.79 -2.61 -10.52
N ALA A 69 -4.72 -3.49 -10.16
CA ALA A 69 -5.78 -3.21 -9.19
C ALA A 69 -5.22 -2.84 -7.81
N TYR A 70 -4.19 -3.56 -7.33
CA TYR A 70 -3.48 -3.21 -6.10
C TYR A 70 -2.83 -1.82 -6.18
N ARG A 71 -2.20 -1.46 -7.31
CA ARG A 71 -1.63 -0.13 -7.51
C ARG A 71 -2.71 0.96 -7.49
N ILE A 72 -3.87 0.71 -8.10
CA ILE A 72 -5.01 1.64 -8.06
C ILE A 72 -5.49 1.82 -6.62
N TYR A 73 -5.65 0.72 -5.88
CA TYR A 73 -6.04 0.75 -4.47
C TYR A 73 -5.05 1.56 -3.62
N GLN A 74 -3.75 1.32 -3.74
CA GLN A 74 -2.72 2.07 -3.02
C GLN A 74 -2.72 3.56 -3.38
N LYS A 75 -2.90 3.91 -4.66
CA LYS A 75 -3.06 5.30 -5.10
C LYS A 75 -4.28 5.95 -4.44
N ALA A 76 -5.39 5.22 -4.30
CA ALA A 76 -6.59 5.72 -3.65
C ALA A 76 -6.36 6.01 -2.15
N MET A 77 -5.71 5.10 -1.43
CA MET A 77 -5.33 5.31 -0.03
C MET A 77 -4.34 6.48 0.14
N TYR A 78 -3.38 6.65 -0.78
CA TYR A 78 -2.47 7.80 -0.76
C TYR A 78 -3.19 9.14 -0.97
N VAL A 79 -4.15 9.18 -1.89
CA VAL A 79 -4.87 10.40 -2.25
C VAL A 79 -5.81 10.82 -1.13
N PHE A 80 -6.64 9.91 -0.63
CA PHE A 80 -7.72 10.22 0.31
C PHE A 80 -7.38 9.95 1.78
N GLY A 81 -6.28 9.25 2.05
CA GLY A 81 -5.94 8.75 3.38
C GLY A 81 -6.24 7.26 3.49
N ASP A 82 -5.43 6.58 4.28
CA ASP A 82 -5.57 5.15 4.49
C ASP A 82 -6.70 4.88 5.49
N ILE A 83 -7.77 4.24 5.02
CA ILE A 83 -8.95 3.93 5.84
C ILE A 83 -8.62 2.82 6.84
N ASP A 84 -7.68 1.95 6.50
CA ASP A 84 -7.29 0.79 7.31
C ASP A 84 -6.19 1.08 8.33
N VAL A 85 -5.60 2.29 8.32
CA VAL A 85 -4.63 2.67 9.34
C VAL A 85 -5.39 3.01 10.62
N THR A 86 -5.84 1.97 11.31
CA THR A 86 -5.91 2.02 12.75
C THR A 86 -4.47 2.01 13.24
N ASP A 87 -4.06 3.07 13.93
CA ASP A 87 -2.76 3.08 14.59
C ASP A 87 -2.77 1.91 15.57
N ILE A 88 -1.94 0.88 15.32
CA ILE A 88 -1.79 -0.30 16.17
C ILE A 88 -1.57 0.15 17.63
N LYS A 89 -0.90 1.28 17.85
CA LYS A 89 -0.73 1.86 19.19
C LYS A 89 -2.06 2.35 19.76
N ALA A 90 -2.91 3.01 18.96
CA ALA A 90 -4.23 3.44 19.38
C ALA A 90 -5.14 2.25 19.71
N GLU A 91 -5.16 1.20 18.88
CA GLU A 91 -5.90 -0.02 19.18
C GLU A 91 -5.40 -0.72 20.44
N LYS A 92 -4.07 -0.83 20.63
CA LYS A 92 -3.49 -1.37 21.86
C LYS A 92 -3.87 -0.57 23.10
N ILE A 93 -3.95 0.76 22.99
CA ILE A 93 -4.40 1.64 24.10
C ILE A 93 -5.87 1.38 24.44
N VAL A 94 -6.73 1.24 23.42
CA VAL A 94 -8.16 0.96 23.60
C VAL A 94 -8.36 -0.43 24.24
N LEU A 95 -7.68 -1.46 23.72
CA LEU A 95 -7.73 -2.81 24.28
C LEU A 95 -7.21 -2.86 25.71
N ARG A 96 -6.15 -2.09 26.04
CA ARG A 96 -5.65 -1.97 27.41
C ARG A 96 -6.74 -1.52 28.38
N GLU A 97 -7.53 -0.50 28.02
CA GLU A 97 -8.56 0.02 28.91
C GLU A 97 -9.64 -1.03 29.18
N TYR A 98 -10.10 -1.72 28.13
CA TYR A 98 -11.07 -2.80 28.27
C TYR A 98 -10.56 -3.97 29.13
N TYR A 99 -9.31 -4.40 28.95
CA TYR A 99 -8.73 -5.45 29.80
C TYR A 99 -8.61 -5.00 31.26
N LEU A 100 -8.30 -3.73 31.52
CA LEU A 100 -8.22 -3.20 32.88
C LEU A 100 -9.60 -3.16 33.55
N GLU A 101 -10.65 -2.77 32.83
CA GLU A 101 -12.03 -2.81 33.33
C GLU A 101 -12.49 -4.24 33.64
N LEU A 102 -12.26 -5.18 32.73
CA LEU A 102 -12.58 -6.60 32.92
C LEU A 102 -11.82 -7.19 34.12
N TYR A 103 -10.55 -6.83 34.28
CA TYR A 103 -9.74 -7.25 35.42
C TYR A 103 -10.34 -6.76 36.74
N LYS A 104 -10.68 -5.47 36.85
CA LYS A 104 -11.29 -4.88 38.06
C LYS A 104 -12.59 -5.61 38.40
N SER A 105 -13.47 -5.80 37.42
CA SER A 105 -14.73 -6.53 37.63
C SER A 105 -14.50 -7.98 38.08
N ALA A 106 -13.57 -8.71 37.45
CA ALA A 106 -13.26 -10.08 37.85
C ALA A 106 -12.63 -10.17 39.25
N PHE A 107 -11.85 -9.15 39.64
CA PHE A 107 -11.23 -9.04 40.95
C PHE A 107 -12.27 -8.74 42.05
N ASP A 108 -13.18 -7.79 41.79
CA ASP A 108 -14.29 -7.45 42.70
C ASP A 108 -15.22 -8.65 42.93
N ASP A 109 -15.47 -9.44 41.88
CA ASP A 109 -16.21 -10.71 41.92
C ASP A 109 -15.44 -11.87 42.59
N LYS A 110 -14.20 -11.65 43.04
CA LYS A 110 -13.29 -12.66 43.62
C LYS A 110 -12.99 -13.84 42.68
N LYS A 111 -13.14 -13.65 41.37
CA LYS A 111 -12.84 -14.64 40.33
C LYS A 111 -11.35 -14.56 39.94
N TYR A 112 -10.46 -14.88 40.87
CA TYR A 112 -9.02 -14.64 40.72
C TYR A 112 -8.39 -15.41 39.54
N GLU A 113 -8.86 -16.62 39.24
CA GLU A 113 -8.39 -17.38 38.07
C GLU A 113 -8.73 -16.69 36.75
N VAL A 114 -9.88 -16.02 36.68
CA VAL A 114 -10.29 -15.24 35.50
C VAL A 114 -9.47 -13.96 35.42
N ALA A 115 -9.25 -13.29 36.55
CA ALA A 115 -8.42 -12.09 36.65
C ALA A 115 -6.98 -12.35 36.20
N LYS A 116 -6.41 -13.52 36.55
CA LYS A 116 -5.07 -13.94 36.10
C LYS A 116 -5.02 -14.12 34.58
N LYS A 117 -6.00 -14.80 33.98
CA LYS A 117 -6.07 -14.96 32.52
C LYS A 117 -6.19 -13.62 31.78
N ILE A 118 -6.96 -12.69 32.33
CA ILE A 118 -7.09 -11.33 31.80
C ILE A 118 -5.74 -10.60 31.82
N LEU A 119 -4.98 -10.72 32.91
CA LEU A 119 -3.63 -10.15 33.01
C LEU A 119 -2.64 -10.79 32.03
N ASP A 120 -2.74 -12.10 31.78
CA ASP A 120 -1.90 -12.78 30.81
C ASP A 120 -2.17 -12.27 29.39
N SER A 121 -3.46 -12.15 28.99
CA SER A 121 -3.85 -11.55 27.70
C SER A 121 -3.48 -10.06 27.61
N TYR A 122 -3.55 -9.33 28.73
CA TYR A 122 -3.10 -7.95 28.80
C TYR A 122 -1.59 -7.83 28.54
N ARG A 123 -0.79 -8.75 29.09
CA ARG A 123 0.66 -8.79 28.89
C ARG A 123 1.02 -9.05 27.43
N GLU A 124 0.26 -9.88 26.73
CA GLU A 124 0.48 -10.19 25.30
C GLU A 124 0.30 -8.98 24.37
N LEU A 125 -0.42 -7.94 24.79
CA LEU A 125 -0.51 -6.69 24.01
C LEU A 125 0.83 -5.96 23.89
N PHE A 126 1.75 -6.22 24.81
CA PHE A 126 3.05 -5.58 24.88
C PHE A 126 4.16 -6.59 24.56
N ASP A 127 4.95 -6.30 23.54
CA ASP A 127 6.12 -7.09 23.22
C ASP A 127 7.29 -6.72 24.14
N PHE A 128 7.26 -7.23 25.38
CA PHE A 128 8.37 -7.06 26.33
C PHE A 128 9.64 -7.83 25.93
N ASN A 129 9.57 -8.65 24.87
CA ASN A 129 10.67 -9.49 24.37
C ASN A 129 11.41 -8.90 23.17
N ILE A 130 11.01 -7.73 22.64
CA ILE A 130 11.79 -7.08 21.58
C ILE A 130 13.09 -6.56 22.22
N LYS A 131 14.17 -7.31 22.03
CA LYS A 131 15.52 -6.75 22.14
C LYS A 131 15.67 -5.75 21.00
N GLU A 132 15.98 -4.51 21.31
CA GLU A 132 16.10 -3.42 20.31
C GLU A 132 17.17 -3.66 19.22
N ASP A 133 17.96 -4.74 19.33
CA ASP A 133 19.15 -5.01 18.51
C ASP A 133 19.12 -6.32 17.70
N ASP A 134 17.95 -6.85 17.32
CA ASP A 134 17.91 -7.92 16.29
C ASP A 134 18.06 -7.28 14.88
N ILE A 135 19.27 -6.78 14.60
CA ILE A 135 19.70 -6.45 13.25
C ILE A 135 19.75 -7.77 12.48
N ASP A 136 18.72 -7.99 11.67
CA ASP A 136 18.59 -9.13 10.78
C ASP A 136 19.80 -9.19 9.82
N GLU A 137 20.82 -10.00 10.15
CA GLU A 137 22.05 -10.18 9.36
C GLU A 137 21.75 -10.58 7.90
N GLY A 138 20.56 -11.13 7.63
CA GLY A 138 20.09 -11.43 6.28
C GLY A 138 19.96 -10.19 5.38
N LYS A 139 19.64 -9.02 5.96
CA LYS A 139 19.53 -7.73 5.23
C LYS A 139 20.87 -7.08 4.93
N LEU A 140 21.95 -7.55 5.57
CA LEU A 140 23.33 -7.10 5.34
C LEU A 140 24.06 -7.92 4.28
N LYS A 141 23.49 -9.05 3.83
CA LYS A 141 24.09 -9.88 2.78
C LYS A 141 23.89 -9.24 1.42
N ALA A 142 24.95 -9.16 0.63
CA ALA A 142 24.91 -8.64 -0.73
C ALA A 142 23.99 -9.50 -1.62
N HIS A 143 22.80 -8.98 -1.93
CA HIS A 143 21.88 -9.60 -2.87
C HIS A 143 22.44 -9.49 -4.30
N HIS A 144 22.73 -10.64 -4.92
CA HIS A 144 23.02 -10.71 -6.35
C HIS A 144 21.71 -10.95 -7.10
N TYR A 145 21.26 -9.96 -7.87
CA TYR A 145 20.09 -10.08 -8.72
C TYR A 145 20.52 -10.47 -10.13
N ASN A 146 20.16 -11.68 -10.55
CA ASN A 146 20.32 -12.12 -11.94
C ASN A 146 19.07 -11.70 -12.72
N ILE A 147 19.13 -10.56 -13.40
CA ILE A 147 18.03 -10.07 -14.23
C ILE A 147 18.20 -10.62 -15.65
N VAL A 148 17.29 -11.49 -16.08
CA VAL A 148 17.19 -11.92 -17.48
C VAL A 148 16.32 -10.92 -18.22
N ILE A 149 16.89 -10.27 -19.24
CA ILE A 149 16.21 -9.22 -20.00
C ILE A 149 15.90 -9.74 -21.40
N ASP A 150 14.66 -9.56 -21.85
CA ASP A 150 14.22 -9.90 -23.20
C ASP A 150 15.09 -9.19 -24.26
N LYS A 151 15.32 -9.85 -25.41
CA LYS A 151 16.08 -9.33 -26.54
C LYS A 151 15.57 -7.97 -27.03
N GLN A 152 14.26 -7.72 -26.97
CA GLN A 152 13.65 -6.45 -27.38
C GLN A 152 14.01 -5.29 -26.42
N VAL A 153 14.03 -5.54 -25.12
CA VAL A 153 14.42 -4.54 -24.11
C VAL A 153 15.94 -4.30 -24.15
N ARG A 154 16.72 -5.33 -24.50
CA ARG A 154 18.19 -5.25 -24.61
C ARG A 154 18.69 -4.36 -25.75
N SER A 155 17.95 -4.22 -26.85
CA SER A 155 18.32 -3.28 -27.93
C SER A 155 18.08 -1.84 -27.49
N ILE A 156 16.93 -1.57 -26.86
CA ILE A 156 16.55 -0.25 -26.34
C ILE A 156 17.52 0.21 -25.24
N MET A 157 17.84 -0.67 -24.30
CA MET A 157 18.85 -0.38 -23.27
C MET A 157 20.22 -0.07 -23.86
N ARG A 158 20.66 -0.80 -24.90
CA ARG A 158 21.95 -0.53 -25.56
C ARG A 158 22.02 0.84 -26.23
N GLU A 159 20.91 1.36 -26.72
CA GLU A 159 20.85 2.71 -27.28
C GLU A 159 20.95 3.78 -26.20
N GLN A 160 20.28 3.59 -25.05
CA GLN A 160 20.37 4.51 -23.90
C GLN A 160 21.73 4.49 -23.20
N PHE A 161 22.40 3.33 -23.16
CA PHE A 161 23.74 3.26 -22.55
C PHE A 161 24.82 3.99 -23.37
N LYS A 162 24.58 4.27 -24.67
CA LYS A 162 25.51 5.08 -25.48
C LYS A 162 25.53 6.55 -25.09
N THR A 163 24.42 7.08 -24.59
CA THR A 163 24.29 8.48 -24.19
C THR A 163 24.73 8.75 -22.75
N GLY A 164 25.11 7.71 -21.99
CA GLY A 164 25.67 7.81 -20.63
C GLY A 164 24.67 8.22 -19.55
N VAL A 165 23.44 8.59 -19.92
CA VAL A 165 22.34 8.91 -19.02
C VAL A 165 21.15 8.04 -19.42
N VAL A 166 20.69 7.22 -18.48
CA VAL A 166 19.52 6.37 -18.64
C VAL A 166 18.35 7.06 -17.96
N ASP A 167 17.47 7.68 -18.75
CA ASP A 167 16.22 8.25 -18.26
C ASP A 167 15.10 7.20 -18.43
N PHE A 168 14.65 6.65 -17.30
CA PHE A 168 13.57 5.67 -17.22
C PHE A 168 12.17 6.30 -17.23
N ASN A 169 12.06 7.64 -17.11
CA ASN A 169 10.80 8.38 -17.12
C ASN A 169 10.50 9.00 -18.50
N ALA A 170 11.52 9.17 -19.35
CA ALA A 170 11.38 9.80 -20.65
C ALA A 170 10.68 8.94 -21.71
N TYR A 171 10.45 7.64 -21.47
CA TYR A 171 9.75 6.79 -22.42
C TYR A 171 8.23 6.81 -22.20
N PRO A 172 7.45 7.25 -23.21
CA PRO A 172 6.05 6.87 -23.28
C PRO A 172 5.97 5.38 -23.65
N ASN A 173 5.21 4.60 -22.88
CA ASN A 173 4.76 3.23 -23.21
C ASN A 173 5.64 2.04 -22.76
N VAL A 174 6.43 2.15 -21.67
CA VAL A 174 7.09 0.95 -21.08
C VAL A 174 6.11 0.06 -20.28
N GLU A 175 4.88 0.52 -20.05
CA GLU A 175 3.83 -0.27 -19.37
C GLU A 175 3.10 -1.25 -20.32
N ASP A 176 3.28 -1.14 -21.64
CA ASP A 176 2.59 -1.95 -22.66
C ASP A 176 3.52 -3.03 -23.25
N ILE A 177 4.05 -3.93 -22.42
CA ILE A 177 4.65 -5.18 -22.93
C ILE A 177 3.51 -6.20 -23.00
N GLU A 178 3.22 -6.70 -24.20
CA GLU A 178 2.28 -7.81 -24.38
C GLU A 178 2.74 -9.01 -23.55
N PHE A 179 1.86 -9.48 -22.66
CA PHE A 179 2.09 -10.67 -21.84
C PHE A 179 2.32 -11.88 -22.75
N ARG A 180 3.47 -12.54 -22.62
CA ARG A 180 3.72 -13.87 -23.17
C ARG A 180 3.92 -14.85 -22.03
N GLU A 181 3.17 -15.95 -22.06
CA GLU A 181 3.43 -17.10 -21.20
C GLU A 181 4.80 -17.67 -21.53
N VAL A 182 5.64 -17.84 -20.51
CA VAL A 182 6.90 -18.55 -20.61
C VAL A 182 6.60 -20.03 -20.39
N ASN A 183 6.65 -20.83 -21.45
CA ASN A 183 6.67 -22.29 -21.31
C ASN A 183 8.06 -22.70 -20.78
N GLU A 184 8.10 -23.50 -19.72
CA GLU A 184 9.32 -23.97 -19.02
C GLU A 184 10.21 -24.92 -19.85
N GLU A 185 10.14 -24.88 -21.18
CA GLU A 185 10.97 -25.69 -22.07
C GLU A 185 11.86 -24.79 -22.93
N GLU A 186 12.83 -24.09 -22.32
CA GLU A 186 14.07 -23.66 -22.98
C GLU A 186 15.00 -23.04 -21.91
N GLY A 187 15.76 -23.92 -21.24
CA GLY A 187 16.92 -23.56 -20.43
C GLY A 187 18.20 -23.46 -21.26
#